data_AF-A0AAU5DBK7-F1
#
_entry.id   AF-A0AAU5DBK7-F1
#
_cell.length_a   1.000
_cell.length_b   1.000
_cell.length_c   1.000
_cell.angle_alpha   90.00
_cell.angle_beta   90.00
_cell.angle_gamma   90.00
#
_symmetry.space_group_name_H-M   'P 1'
#
loop_
_entity.id
_entity.type
_entity.pdbx_description
1 polymer ?
#
loop_
_entity_poly.entity_id
_entity_poly.type
_entity_poly.pdbx_seq_one_letter_code
_entity_poly.pdbx_strand_id
1 'polypeptide(L)'
;MNTPMTGAHEITADPASGQDASAPVPMAAAIAQTVGAVLAQSAALTAPSTTVDADEIRAITDAMIRLLIGVPCRSDGQLTVKSLAAEAGLRRNKLTHKHTGLRDLFYALVRAQDVRPKIADSLKADNDTLRKQVSRLRADRDAQAAQTAQLVRVIQVLELENLQLRESADTTGVIRVLAPRGH
;
A
#
# COMPACT_ATOMS: atom_id res chain seq x y z
N MET A 1 0.40 -28.33 -69.43
CA MET A 1 -0.06 -27.13 -70.15
C MET A 1 0.86 -26.00 -69.72
N ASN A 2 2.03 -25.91 -70.35
CA ASN A 2 2.27 -25.15 -71.58
C ASN A 2 2.69 -23.71 -71.25
N THR A 3 4.00 -23.54 -71.16
CA THR A 3 4.78 -22.50 -71.86
C THR A 3 4.38 -22.39 -73.36
N PRO A 4 4.96 -21.48 -74.18
CA PRO A 4 5.85 -20.32 -73.95
C PRO A 4 5.39 -19.08 -74.76
N MET A 5 6.10 -17.94 -74.79
CA MET A 5 6.94 -17.45 -75.92
C MET A 5 6.90 -15.91 -75.81
N THR A 6 7.87 -15.08 -76.20
CA THR A 6 9.26 -15.18 -76.67
C THR A 6 9.65 -13.76 -77.10
N GLY A 7 10.93 -13.43 -77.02
CA GLY A 7 11.52 -12.25 -77.66
C GLY A 7 12.50 -11.58 -76.70
N ALA A 8 13.68 -12.15 -76.44
CA ALA A 8 14.85 -12.19 -77.32
C ALA A 8 15.28 -10.79 -77.78
N HIS A 9 16.25 -10.19 -77.09
CA HIS A 9 17.38 -9.55 -77.77
C HIS A 9 18.66 -9.73 -76.95
N GLU A 10 19.60 -10.37 -77.62
CA GLU A 10 20.94 -10.76 -77.26
C GLU A 10 21.87 -9.59 -77.60
N ILE A 11 22.71 -9.14 -76.67
CA ILE A 11 23.90 -8.33 -76.97
C ILE A 11 25.06 -8.89 -76.15
N THR A 12 25.73 -9.86 -76.75
CA THR A 12 27.18 -9.98 -76.97
C THR A 12 28.15 -9.14 -76.09
N ALA A 13 29.06 -9.89 -75.42
CA ALA A 13 30.48 -9.63 -75.07
C ALA A 13 30.88 -8.26 -74.47
N ASP A 14 31.68 -8.15 -73.41
CA ASP A 14 32.95 -8.84 -73.14
C ASP A 14 33.35 -8.64 -71.64
N PRO A 15 34.26 -9.47 -71.09
CA PRO A 15 34.67 -9.41 -69.68
C PRO A 15 35.98 -8.61 -69.52
N ALA A 16 35.97 -7.59 -68.67
CA ALA A 16 37.20 -6.95 -68.22
C ALA A 16 37.09 -6.48 -66.77
N SER A 17 37.75 -7.25 -65.91
CA SER A 17 38.51 -6.82 -64.74
C SER A 17 38.66 -5.30 -64.54
N GLY A 18 38.29 -4.83 -63.35
CA GLY A 18 38.55 -3.46 -62.91
C GLY A 18 38.14 -3.29 -61.46
N GLN A 19 38.97 -3.81 -60.56
CA GLN A 19 39.04 -3.30 -59.19
C GLN A 19 39.25 -1.79 -59.24
N ASP A 20 38.28 -1.03 -58.76
CA ASP A 20 38.55 0.27 -58.15
C ASP A 20 37.72 0.35 -56.86
N ALA A 21 38.36 -0.12 -55.80
CA ALA A 21 38.00 0.21 -54.44
C ALA A 21 38.11 1.73 -54.29
N SER A 22 36.98 2.42 -54.44
CA SER A 22 36.84 3.83 -54.07
C SER A 22 37.19 3.97 -52.59
N ALA A 23 38.40 4.47 -52.35
CA ALA A 23 38.94 4.73 -51.03
C ALA A 23 37.99 5.62 -50.22
N PRO A 24 37.83 5.38 -48.91
CA PRO A 24 36.95 6.19 -48.09
C PRO A 24 37.46 7.63 -48.07
N VAL A 25 36.56 8.57 -48.39
CA VAL A 25 36.81 10.00 -48.37
C VAL A 25 37.44 10.38 -47.01
N PRO A 26 38.69 10.87 -46.97
CA PRO A 26 39.44 11.07 -45.72
C PRO A 26 38.74 12.06 -44.77
N MET A 27 37.91 12.95 -45.31
CA MET A 27 37.15 13.94 -44.55
C MET A 27 36.02 13.31 -43.71
N ALA A 28 35.33 12.27 -44.20
CA ALA A 28 34.22 11.63 -43.47
C ALA A 28 34.75 10.84 -42.27
N ALA A 29 35.88 10.16 -42.43
CA ALA A 29 36.58 9.48 -41.34
C ALA A 29 37.10 10.48 -40.29
N ALA A 30 37.63 11.63 -40.73
CA ALA A 30 38.07 12.69 -39.82
C ALA A 30 36.91 13.33 -39.04
N ILE A 31 35.75 13.52 -39.68
CA ILE A 31 34.54 14.02 -39.01
C ILE A 31 34.03 12.99 -37.99
N ALA A 32 33.98 11.70 -38.34
CA ALA A 32 33.57 10.66 -37.40
C ALA A 32 34.51 10.58 -36.18
N GLN A 33 35.83 10.71 -36.39
CA GLN A 33 36.82 10.72 -35.32
C GLN A 33 36.71 11.95 -34.42
N THR A 34 36.50 13.13 -35.00
CA THR A 34 36.32 14.37 -34.23
C THR A 34 35.00 14.38 -33.45
N VAL A 35 33.89 13.93 -34.05
CA VAL A 35 32.61 13.76 -33.34
C VAL A 35 32.75 12.72 -32.22
N GLY A 36 33.41 11.60 -32.48
CA GLY A 36 33.69 10.58 -31.45
C GLY A 36 34.54 11.10 -30.30
N ALA A 37 35.58 11.89 -30.59
CA ALA A 37 36.42 12.53 -29.58
C ALA A 37 35.64 13.56 -28.75
N VAL A 38 34.81 14.40 -29.39
CA VAL A 38 33.95 15.39 -28.70
C VAL A 38 32.88 14.69 -27.85
N LEU A 39 32.32 13.57 -28.29
CA LEU A 39 31.39 12.77 -27.49
C LEU A 39 32.09 12.12 -26.28
N ALA A 40 33.28 11.58 -26.45
CA ALA A 40 34.06 11.01 -25.34
C ALA A 40 34.48 12.10 -24.33
N GLN A 41 34.84 13.28 -24.81
CA GLN A 41 35.25 14.42 -23.99
C GLN A 41 34.06 15.02 -23.22
N SER A 42 32.87 15.10 -23.85
CA SER A 42 31.64 15.53 -23.19
C SER A 42 31.11 14.50 -22.18
N ALA A 43 31.26 13.20 -22.46
CA ALA A 43 30.95 12.13 -21.50
C ALA A 43 31.88 12.18 -20.27
N ALA A 44 33.18 12.41 -20.47
CA ALA A 44 34.14 12.54 -19.38
C ALA A 44 33.89 13.78 -18.49
N LEU A 45 33.39 14.88 -19.07
CA LEU A 45 33.00 16.11 -18.35
C LEU A 45 31.67 15.97 -17.58
N THR A 46 30.78 15.06 -18.00
CA THR A 46 29.41 14.92 -17.45
C THR A 46 29.30 13.83 -16.38
N ALA A 47 30.14 12.80 -16.42
CA ALA A 47 30.02 11.60 -15.60
C ALA A 47 30.01 11.79 -14.06
N PRO A 48 30.78 12.70 -13.43
CA PRO A 48 30.82 12.78 -11.96
C PRO A 48 29.65 13.57 -11.36
N SER A 49 29.02 14.50 -12.08
CA SER A 49 27.89 15.28 -11.55
C SER A 49 26.57 14.53 -11.71
N THR A 50 26.33 13.87 -12.84
CA THR A 50 25.05 13.20 -13.11
C THR A 50 24.78 12.00 -12.18
N THR A 51 25.84 11.30 -11.75
CA THR A 51 25.73 10.15 -10.83
C THR A 51 25.36 10.59 -9.41
N VAL A 52 26.05 11.62 -8.90
CA VAL A 52 25.71 12.24 -7.60
C VAL A 52 24.30 12.82 -7.62
N ASP A 53 23.89 13.42 -8.74
CA ASP A 53 22.54 13.97 -8.89
C ASP A 53 21.47 12.86 -8.85
N ALA A 54 21.73 11.72 -9.48
CA ALA A 54 20.83 10.56 -9.46
C ALA A 54 20.67 9.98 -8.04
N ASP A 55 21.77 9.87 -7.29
CA ASP A 55 21.73 9.41 -5.90
C ASP A 55 20.97 10.39 -4.99
N GLU A 56 21.19 11.70 -5.18
CA GLU A 56 20.43 12.75 -4.47
C GLU A 56 18.92 12.67 -4.78
N ILE A 57 18.54 12.50 -6.06
CA ILE A 57 17.15 12.35 -6.49
C ILE A 57 16.51 11.12 -5.85
N ARG A 58 17.22 9.99 -5.83
CA ARG A 58 16.74 8.75 -5.21
C ARG A 58 16.54 8.93 -3.71
N ALA A 59 17.52 9.50 -3.02
CA ALA A 59 17.43 9.77 -1.58
C ALA A 59 16.26 10.70 -1.23
N ILE A 60 16.02 11.74 -2.02
CA ILE A 60 14.88 12.64 -1.85
C ILE A 60 13.56 11.89 -2.08
N THR A 61 13.46 11.08 -3.13
CA THR A 61 12.23 10.35 -3.46
C THR A 61 11.88 9.32 -2.37
N ASP A 62 12.85 8.55 -1.90
CA ASP A 62 12.65 7.59 -0.79
C ASP A 62 12.27 8.29 0.52
N ALA A 63 12.83 9.48 0.77
CA ALA A 63 12.45 10.31 1.90
C ALA A 63 11.02 10.86 1.77
N MET A 64 10.61 11.28 0.57
CA MET A 64 9.22 11.71 0.31
C MET A 64 8.24 10.59 0.61
N ILE A 65 8.48 9.37 0.09
CA ILE A 65 7.62 8.22 0.34
C ILE A 65 7.50 7.97 1.85
N ARG A 66 8.63 7.90 2.57
CA ARG A 66 8.65 7.64 4.02
C ARG A 66 7.91 8.70 4.84
N LEU A 67 8.05 9.98 4.48
CA LEU A 67 7.30 11.06 5.12
C LEU A 67 5.79 10.97 4.83
N LEU A 68 5.41 10.70 3.58
CA LEU A 68 4.01 10.65 3.17
C LEU A 68 3.25 9.44 3.72
N ILE A 69 3.93 8.32 3.98
CA ILE A 69 3.33 7.15 4.65
C ILE A 69 3.37 7.25 6.19
N GLY A 70 4.03 8.26 6.74
CA GLY A 70 4.13 8.50 8.19
C GLY A 70 5.15 7.62 8.93
N VAL A 71 6.18 7.12 8.24
CA VAL A 71 7.27 6.32 8.85
C VAL A 71 8.63 7.02 8.65
N PRO A 72 8.85 8.20 9.26
CA PRO A 72 10.13 8.89 9.20
C PRO A 72 11.22 8.12 9.98
N CYS A 73 12.45 8.13 9.49
CA CYS A 73 13.59 7.46 10.15
C CYS A 73 14.64 8.45 10.67
N ARG A 74 14.75 9.63 10.06
CA ARG A 74 15.80 10.63 10.35
C ARG A 74 15.26 12.02 10.66
N SER A 75 13.95 12.22 10.56
CA SER A 75 13.28 13.50 10.77
C SER A 75 12.18 13.44 11.84
N ASP A 76 11.65 14.61 12.18
CA ASP A 76 10.53 14.82 13.09
C ASP A 76 9.15 14.44 12.49
N GLY A 77 9.14 13.92 11.26
CA GLY A 77 7.92 13.47 10.58
C GLY A 77 7.03 14.59 10.04
N GLN A 78 7.44 15.85 10.16
CA GLN A 78 6.64 16.97 9.67
C GLN A 78 6.68 17.01 8.13
N LEU A 79 5.57 17.37 7.49
CA LEU A 79 5.48 17.48 6.03
C LEU A 79 6.06 18.82 5.52
N THR A 80 7.31 19.11 5.90
CA THR A 80 8.03 20.34 5.54
C THR A 80 9.31 20.03 4.77
N VAL A 81 9.80 21.01 4.00
CA VAL A 81 11.08 20.88 3.27
C VAL A 81 12.28 20.69 4.19
N LYS A 82 12.20 21.24 5.42
CA LYS A 82 13.26 21.03 6.42
C LYS A 82 13.33 19.56 6.81
N SER A 83 12.19 18.95 7.11
CA SER A 83 12.06 17.55 7.49
C SER A 83 12.41 16.62 6.33
N LEU A 84 12.00 16.97 5.10
CA LEU A 84 12.39 16.24 3.88
C LEU A 84 13.91 16.24 3.67
N ALA A 85 14.55 17.39 3.85
CA ALA A 85 16.01 17.49 3.75
C ALA A 85 16.71 16.60 4.81
N ALA A 86 16.24 16.67 6.06
CA ALA A 86 16.76 15.84 7.14
C ALA A 86 16.54 14.33 6.88
N GLU A 87 15.36 13.96 6.36
CA GLU A 87 15.01 12.56 6.08
C GLU A 87 15.84 11.96 4.93
N ALA A 88 16.08 12.76 3.90
CA ALA A 88 16.94 12.41 2.77
C ALA A 88 18.43 12.43 3.13
N GLY A 89 18.82 13.11 4.22
CA GLY A 89 20.22 13.31 4.60
C GLY A 89 20.93 14.41 3.79
N LEU A 90 20.17 15.33 3.19
CA LEU A 90 20.68 16.43 2.37
C LEU A 90 20.56 17.78 3.09
N ARG A 91 21.36 18.75 2.66
CA ARG A 91 21.19 20.16 3.07
C ARG A 91 19.96 20.76 2.39
N ARG A 92 19.17 21.56 3.12
CA ARG A 92 17.99 22.26 2.60
C ARG A 92 18.24 23.04 1.30
N ASN A 93 19.42 23.62 1.14
CA ASN A 93 19.81 24.39 -0.05
C ASN A 93 19.72 23.57 -1.35
N LYS A 94 19.92 22.24 -1.28
CA LYS A 94 19.79 21.35 -2.44
C LYS A 94 18.35 21.33 -2.96
N LEU A 95 17.37 21.29 -2.07
CA LEU A 95 15.93 21.31 -2.41
C LEU A 95 15.45 22.71 -2.86
N THR A 96 16.15 23.79 -2.50
CA THR A 96 15.75 25.16 -2.90
C THR A 96 16.45 25.68 -4.15
N HIS A 97 17.62 25.12 -4.51
CA HIS A 97 18.41 25.63 -5.66
C HIS A 97 18.65 24.60 -6.77
N LYS A 98 18.67 23.30 -6.46
CA LYS A 98 19.02 22.26 -7.44
C LYS A 98 17.84 21.34 -7.77
N HIS A 99 17.18 20.85 -6.72
CA HIS A 99 16.06 19.91 -6.79
C HIS A 99 14.73 20.60 -6.49
N THR A 100 14.51 21.78 -7.08
CA THR A 100 13.28 22.58 -6.87
C THR A 100 12.03 21.87 -7.36
N GLY A 101 12.10 21.13 -8.48
CA GLY A 101 10.98 20.33 -8.98
C GLY A 101 10.52 19.26 -8.00
N LEU A 102 11.46 18.59 -7.31
CA LEU A 102 11.14 17.60 -6.27
C LEU A 102 10.50 18.25 -5.03
N ARG A 103 10.96 19.45 -4.66
CA ARG A 103 10.32 20.25 -3.60
C ARG A 103 8.88 20.59 -3.95
N ASP A 104 8.64 21.01 -5.19
CA ASP A 104 7.32 21.42 -5.64
C ASP A 104 6.39 20.21 -5.79
N LEU A 105 6.91 19.07 -6.27
CA LEU A 105 6.21 17.77 -6.26
C LEU A 105 5.83 17.36 -4.84
N PHE A 106 6.75 17.45 -3.88
CA PHE A 106 6.47 17.14 -2.49
C PHE A 106 5.30 17.96 -1.96
N TYR A 107 5.31 19.28 -2.17
CA TYR A 107 4.18 20.12 -1.76
C TYR A 107 2.89 19.83 -2.53
N ALA A 108 2.95 19.45 -3.80
CA ALA A 108 1.77 19.02 -4.56
C ALA A 108 1.15 17.75 -3.98
N LEU A 109 1.98 16.77 -3.62
CA LEU A 109 1.52 15.53 -2.99
C LEU A 109 1.00 15.74 -1.57
N VAL A 110 1.65 16.61 -0.77
CA VAL A 110 1.15 17.00 0.56
C VAL A 110 -0.21 17.67 0.43
N ARG A 111 -0.38 18.62 -0.50
CA ARG A 111 -1.69 19.22 -0.78
C ARG A 111 -2.71 18.18 -1.25
N ALA A 112 -2.32 17.21 -2.06
CA ALA A 112 -3.22 16.14 -2.50
C ALA A 112 -3.64 15.20 -1.36
N GLN A 113 -2.77 14.96 -0.36
CA GLN A 113 -3.12 14.27 0.87
C GLN A 113 -4.01 15.12 1.80
N ASP A 114 -3.69 16.41 1.95
CA ASP A 114 -4.44 17.38 2.76
C ASP A 114 -5.79 17.73 2.16
N VAL A 115 -5.97 17.56 0.84
CA VAL A 115 -7.28 17.37 0.20
C VAL A 115 -7.77 15.98 0.59
N ARG A 116 -7.93 15.78 1.90
CA ARG A 116 -8.48 14.60 2.53
C ARG A 116 -9.86 14.40 1.91
N PRO A 117 -10.08 13.34 1.11
CA PRO A 117 -11.36 13.16 0.47
C PRO A 117 -12.39 13.04 1.58
N LYS A 118 -13.55 13.70 1.46
CA LYS A 118 -14.68 13.63 2.41
C LYS A 118 -15.02 12.18 2.84
N ILE A 119 -14.66 11.22 1.99
CA ILE A 119 -14.72 9.78 2.20
C ILE A 119 -13.91 9.32 3.43
N ALA A 120 -12.72 9.86 3.68
CA ALA A 120 -11.92 9.50 4.85
C ALA A 120 -12.54 10.02 6.17
N ASP A 121 -13.25 11.14 6.11
CA ASP A 121 -14.00 11.68 7.26
C ASP A 121 -15.29 10.91 7.50
N SER A 122 -16.02 10.57 6.43
CA SER A 122 -17.20 9.72 6.55
C SER A 122 -16.82 8.33 7.08
N LEU A 123 -15.73 7.73 6.60
CA LEU A 123 -15.24 6.44 7.10
C LEU A 123 -14.86 6.48 8.59
N LYS A 124 -14.27 7.58 9.07
CA LYS A 124 -14.00 7.76 10.51
C LYS A 124 -15.31 7.88 11.31
N ALA A 125 -16.26 8.67 10.82
CA ALA A 125 -17.57 8.82 11.45
C ALA A 125 -18.35 7.49 11.49
N ASP A 126 -18.28 6.70 10.41
CA ASP A 126 -18.87 5.37 10.33
C ASP A 126 -18.18 4.41 11.31
N ASN A 127 -16.84 4.45 11.39
CA ASN A 127 -16.09 3.63 12.35
C ASN A 127 -16.46 3.97 13.80
N ASP A 128 -16.58 5.25 14.13
CA ASP A 128 -16.98 5.70 15.46
C ASP A 128 -18.43 5.29 15.77
N THR A 129 -19.33 5.34 14.78
CA THR A 129 -20.72 4.89 14.91
C THR A 129 -20.77 3.37 15.15
N LEU A 130 -20.02 2.59 14.36
CA LEU A 130 -19.93 1.14 14.52
C LEU A 130 -19.32 0.77 15.88
N ARG A 131 -18.29 1.48 16.35
CA ARG A 131 -17.71 1.27 17.68
C ARG A 131 -18.73 1.50 18.79
N LYS A 132 -19.54 2.56 18.69
CA LYS A 132 -20.64 2.83 19.63
C LYS A 132 -21.72 1.75 19.59
N GLN A 133 -22.03 1.22 18.40
CA GLN A 133 -22.98 0.10 18.28
C GLN A 133 -22.44 -1.17 18.92
N VAL A 134 -21.16 -1.51 18.67
CA VAL A 134 -20.52 -2.68 19.28
C VAL A 134 -20.46 -2.55 20.80
N SER A 135 -20.13 -1.38 21.34
CA SER A 135 -20.12 -1.18 22.79
C SER A 135 -21.51 -1.32 23.40
N ARG A 136 -22.54 -0.77 22.74
CA ARG A 136 -23.94 -0.93 23.16
C ARG A 136 -24.38 -2.39 23.14
N LEU A 137 -24.15 -3.10 22.03
CA LEU A 137 -24.52 -4.51 21.89
C LEU A 137 -23.80 -5.41 22.91
N ARG A 138 -22.55 -5.09 23.26
CA ARG A 138 -21.83 -5.80 24.33
C ARG A 138 -22.49 -5.56 25.68
N ALA A 139 -22.84 -4.33 26.01
CA ALA A 139 -23.54 -4.00 27.24
C ALA A 139 -24.91 -4.71 27.32
N ASP A 140 -25.67 -4.73 26.23
CA ASP A 140 -26.97 -5.42 26.14
C ASP A 140 -26.79 -6.92 26.35
N ARG A 141 -25.79 -7.54 25.72
CA ARG A 141 -25.47 -8.96 25.88
C ARG A 141 -25.05 -9.30 27.32
N ASP A 142 -24.27 -8.44 27.95
CA ASP A 142 -23.84 -8.65 29.34
C ASP A 142 -25.02 -8.52 30.32
N ALA A 143 -25.93 -7.56 30.08
CA ALA A 143 -27.16 -7.42 30.84
C ALA A 143 -28.08 -8.64 30.71
N GLN A 144 -28.25 -9.15 29.49
CA GLN A 144 -29.02 -10.37 29.24
C GLN A 144 -28.39 -11.58 29.92
N ALA A 145 -27.07 -11.74 29.84
CA ALA A 145 -26.36 -12.83 30.51
C ALA A 145 -26.54 -12.77 32.04
N ALA A 146 -26.51 -11.58 32.64
CA ALA A 146 -26.77 -11.39 34.06
C ALA A 146 -28.21 -11.78 34.43
N GLN A 147 -29.20 -11.40 33.61
CA GLN A 147 -30.59 -11.76 33.82
C GLN A 147 -30.81 -13.28 33.72
N THR A 148 -30.20 -13.94 32.73
CA THR A 148 -30.25 -15.41 32.60
C THR A 148 -29.63 -16.07 33.83
N ALA A 149 -28.47 -15.60 34.31
CA ALA A 149 -27.84 -16.14 35.50
C ALA A 149 -28.71 -15.97 36.77
N GLN A 150 -29.45 -14.86 36.88
CA GLN A 150 -30.40 -14.65 37.96
C GLN A 150 -31.58 -15.63 37.88
N LEU A 151 -32.16 -15.82 36.69
CA LEU A 151 -33.26 -16.76 36.48
C LEU A 151 -32.84 -18.20 36.81
N VAL A 152 -31.67 -18.63 36.36
CA VAL A 152 -31.11 -19.95 36.69
C VAL A 152 -31.00 -20.12 38.20
N ARG A 153 -30.51 -19.10 38.92
CA ARG A 153 -30.39 -19.15 40.39
C ARG A 153 -31.75 -19.28 41.06
N VAL A 154 -32.76 -18.52 40.61
CA VAL A 154 -34.12 -18.60 41.15
C VAL A 154 -34.73 -19.98 40.90
N ILE A 155 -34.60 -20.52 39.68
CA ILE A 155 -35.06 -21.87 39.35
C ILE A 155 -34.43 -22.89 40.30
N GLN A 156 -33.12 -22.79 40.52
CA GLN A 156 -32.42 -23.75 41.38
C GLN A 156 -32.85 -23.68 42.85
N VAL A 157 -33.16 -22.49 43.37
CA VAL A 157 -33.76 -22.34 44.71
C VAL A 157 -35.16 -22.97 44.75
N LEU A 158 -36.00 -22.68 43.75
CA LEU A 158 -37.36 -23.24 43.68
C LEU A 158 -37.37 -24.76 43.53
N GLU A 159 -36.38 -25.33 42.83
CA GLU A 159 -36.20 -26.79 42.72
C GLU A 159 -35.85 -27.40 44.08
N LEU A 160 -34.94 -26.79 44.83
CA LEU A 160 -34.59 -27.23 46.19
C LEU A 160 -35.77 -27.13 47.16
N GLU A 161 -36.52 -26.02 47.13
CA GLU A 161 -37.72 -25.84 47.95
C GLU A 161 -38.79 -26.89 47.61
N ASN A 162 -39.01 -27.17 46.32
CA ASN A 162 -39.93 -28.21 45.89
C ASN A 162 -39.51 -29.61 46.37
N LEU A 163 -38.22 -29.94 46.31
CA LEU A 163 -37.71 -31.21 46.82
C LEU A 163 -37.95 -31.33 48.33
N GLN A 164 -37.65 -30.29 49.10
CA GLN A 164 -37.85 -30.26 50.54
C GLN A 164 -39.34 -30.37 50.94
N LEU A 165 -40.24 -29.72 50.18
CA LEU A 165 -41.69 -29.84 50.38
C LEU A 165 -42.20 -31.25 50.11
N ARG A 166 -41.65 -31.94 49.10
CA ARG A 166 -41.99 -33.34 48.81
C ARG A 166 -41.50 -34.28 49.90
N GLU A 167 -40.25 -34.14 50.34
CA GLU A 167 -39.69 -34.94 51.42
C GLU A 167 -40.45 -34.76 52.75
N SER A 168 -40.84 -33.52 53.08
CA SER A 168 -41.62 -33.23 54.27
C SER A 168 -43.07 -33.73 54.18
N ALA A 169 -43.69 -33.68 53.00
CA ALA A 169 -45.00 -34.29 52.75
C ALA A 169 -44.94 -35.82 52.89
N ASP A 170 -43.89 -36.48 52.37
CA ASP A 170 -43.69 -37.91 52.52
C ASP A 170 -43.46 -38.32 53.98
N THR A 171 -42.75 -37.49 54.75
CA THR A 171 -42.47 -37.73 56.18
C THR A 171 -43.71 -37.48 57.06
N THR A 172 -44.54 -36.48 56.71
CA THR A 172 -45.77 -36.13 57.44
C THR A 172 -46.98 -36.95 56.96
N GLY A 173 -46.85 -37.63 55.82
CA GLY A 173 -47.84 -38.49 55.17
C GLY A 173 -48.11 -39.82 55.86
N VAL A 174 -47.88 -39.93 57.18
CA VAL A 174 -48.51 -40.99 57.98
C VAL A 174 -49.99 -40.64 58.09
N ILE A 175 -50.75 -41.07 57.09
CA ILE A 175 -52.22 -41.03 57.10
C ILE A 175 -52.68 -41.92 58.25
N ARG A 176 -52.91 -41.32 59.41
CA ARG A 176 -53.55 -42.00 60.54
C ARG A 176 -55.03 -42.12 60.21
N VAL A 177 -55.41 -43.25 59.64
CA VAL A 177 -56.82 -43.63 59.46
C VAL A 177 -57.48 -43.61 60.84
N LEU A 178 -58.30 -42.59 61.10
CA LEU A 178 -59.20 -42.57 62.25
C LEU A 178 -60.27 -43.62 61.98
N ALA A 179 -60.12 -44.79 62.61
CA ALA A 179 -61.15 -45.81 62.58
C ALA A 179 -62.50 -45.19 63.04
N PRO A 180 -63.61 -45.48 62.34
CA PRO A 180 -64.91 -44.97 62.74
C PRO A 180 -65.23 -45.51 64.14
N ARG A 181 -65.42 -44.60 65.10
CA ARG A 181 -65.89 -44.95 66.44
C ARG A 181 -67.26 -45.60 66.30
N GLY A 182 -67.30 -46.91 66.55
CA GLY A 182 -68.53 -47.65 66.76
C GLY A 182 -69.10 -47.37 68.15
N HIS A 183 -70.43 -47.48 68.20
CA HIS A 183 -71.38 -47.32 69.33
C HIS A 183 -71.96 -45.92 69.49
#